data_AF-A0A847PTB1-F1
#
_entry.id   AF-A0A847PTB1-F1
#
_cell.length_a   1.000
_cell.length_b   1.000
_cell.length_c   1.000
_cell.angle_alpha   90.00
_cell.angle_beta   90.00
_cell.angle_gamma   90.00
#
_symmetry.space_group_name_H-M   'P 1'
#
loop_
_entity.id
_entity.type
_entity.pdbx_description
1 polymer ?
#
loop_
_entity_poly.entity_id
_entity_poly.type
_entity_poly.pdbx_seq_one_letter_code
_entity_poly.pdbx_strand_id
1 'polypeptide(L)'
;KLVKLLTDATENGTREEFSKVMEKRNFNANNVSAGREYIEAYVPFIHYAERVYEAATAPAEGHYIEADNESGEMQIHAEEEEMASAK
;
A
#
# COMPACT_ATOMS: atom_id res chain seq x y z
N LYS A 1 22.24 -1.72 -18.71
CA LYS A 1 22.37 -0.78 -17.56
C LYS A 1 21.13 -0.93 -16.68
N LEU A 2 21.16 -1.78 -15.66
CA LEU A 2 20.01 -2.07 -14.80
C LEU A 2 19.71 -0.93 -13.83
N VAL A 3 20.74 -0.41 -13.16
CA VAL A 3 20.60 0.73 -12.24
C VAL A 3 19.91 1.91 -12.92
N LYS A 4 20.33 2.25 -14.14
CA LYS A 4 19.70 3.33 -14.92
C LYS A 4 18.21 3.07 -15.20
N LEU A 5 17.86 1.84 -15.59
CA LEU A 5 16.47 1.47 -15.85
C LEU A 5 15.59 1.69 -14.61
N LEU A 6 16.06 1.21 -13.44
CA LEU A 6 15.36 1.35 -12.18
C LEU A 6 15.27 2.82 -11.74
N THR A 7 16.37 3.57 -11.81
CA THR A 7 16.37 4.98 -11.42
C THR A 7 15.48 5.83 -12.33
N ASP A 8 15.53 5.61 -13.64
CA ASP A 8 14.70 6.37 -14.60
C ASP A 8 13.20 6.07 -14.37
N ALA A 9 12.84 4.80 -14.12
CA ALA A 9 11.45 4.42 -13.85
C ALA A 9 10.93 5.05 -12.54
N THR A 10 11.71 4.95 -11.45
CA THR A 10 11.33 5.53 -10.16
C THR A 10 11.28 7.05 -10.20
N GLU A 11 12.24 7.70 -10.88
CA GLU A 11 12.25 9.15 -11.05
C GLU A 11 10.99 9.62 -11.78
N ASN A 12 10.70 9.02 -12.94
CA ASN A 12 9.56 9.42 -13.76
C ASN A 12 8.23 9.23 -13.03
N GLY A 13 8.01 8.06 -12.42
CA GLY A 13 6.77 7.80 -11.67
C GLY A 13 6.62 8.72 -10.45
N THR A 14 7.71 8.98 -9.71
CA THR A 14 7.69 9.92 -8.57
C THR A 14 7.33 11.33 -9.03
N ARG A 15 7.92 11.80 -10.15
CA ARG A 15 7.60 13.12 -10.72
C ARG A 15 6.15 13.22 -11.16
N GLU A 16 5.61 12.18 -11.78
CA GLU A 16 4.22 12.16 -12.25
C GLU A 16 3.24 12.26 -11.07
N GLU A 17 3.37 11.37 -10.07
CA GLU A 17 2.49 11.37 -8.90
C GLU A 17 2.62 12.66 -8.08
N PHE A 18 3.84 13.17 -7.91
CA PHE A 18 4.05 14.43 -7.20
C PHE A 18 3.46 15.62 -7.95
N SER A 19 3.47 15.62 -9.29
CA SER A 19 2.87 16.71 -10.07
C SER A 19 1.36 16.80 -9.83
N LYS A 20 0.66 15.67 -9.74
CA LYS A 20 -0.79 15.61 -9.42
C LYS A 20 -1.13 16.25 -8.07
N VAL A 21 -0.22 16.15 -7.10
CA VAL A 21 -0.32 16.81 -5.79
C VAL A 21 -0.05 18.31 -5.92
N MET A 22 1.01 18.69 -6.63
CA MET A 22 1.42 20.08 -6.79
C MET A 22 0.38 20.95 -7.51
N GLU A 23 -0.35 20.37 -8.46
CA GLU A 23 -1.50 21.02 -9.13
C GLU A 23 -2.58 21.46 -8.13
N LYS A 24 -2.79 20.70 -7.05
CA LYS A 24 -3.86 20.95 -6.07
C LYS A 24 -3.37 21.65 -4.81
N ARG A 25 -2.05 21.74 -4.58
CA ARG A 25 -1.41 22.26 -3.35
C ARG A 25 -1.88 23.65 -2.96
N ASN A 26 -2.05 24.54 -3.93
CA ASN A 26 -2.31 25.96 -3.67
C ASN A 26 -3.81 26.26 -3.59
N PHE A 27 -4.55 25.46 -2.84
CA PHE A 27 -5.98 25.66 -2.61
C PHE A 27 -6.24 26.78 -1.59
N ASN A 28 -7.42 27.39 -1.66
CA ASN A 28 -7.87 28.36 -0.65
C ASN A 28 -8.21 27.63 0.65
N ALA A 29 -7.52 27.96 1.76
CA ALA A 29 -7.75 27.34 3.06
C ALA A 29 -9.18 27.49 3.61
N ASN A 30 -9.93 28.49 3.15
CA ASN A 30 -11.34 28.68 3.50
C ASN A 30 -12.29 27.82 2.64
N ASN A 31 -11.78 27.10 1.65
CA ASN A 31 -12.54 26.19 0.80
C ASN A 31 -12.23 24.73 1.15
N VAL A 32 -13.11 24.14 1.97
CA VAL A 32 -12.98 22.74 2.42
C VAL A 32 -13.03 21.74 1.25
N SER A 33 -13.80 22.02 0.19
CA SER A 33 -13.88 21.12 -0.97
C SER A 33 -12.54 21.02 -1.68
N ALA A 34 -11.91 22.17 -1.95
CA ALA A 34 -10.60 22.22 -2.58
C ALA A 34 -9.50 21.58 -1.70
N GLY A 35 -9.62 21.71 -0.37
CA GLY A 35 -8.76 20.98 0.57
C GLY A 35 -8.95 19.46 0.47
N ARG A 36 -10.18 18.98 0.27
CA ARG A 36 -10.49 17.56 0.08
C ARG A 36 -9.85 17.01 -1.20
N GLU A 37 -9.96 17.74 -2.30
CA GLU A 37 -9.31 17.39 -3.57
C GLU A 37 -7.79 17.29 -3.45
N TYR A 38 -7.15 18.18 -2.66
CA TYR A 38 -5.72 18.09 -2.38
C TYR A 38 -5.37 16.80 -1.63
N ILE A 39 -6.13 16.45 -0.58
CA ILE A 39 -5.89 15.21 0.19
C ILE A 39 -6.11 13.97 -0.66
N GLU A 40 -7.12 13.96 -1.53
CA GLU A 40 -7.40 12.88 -2.49
C GLU A 40 -6.24 12.65 -3.47
N ALA A 41 -5.44 13.67 -3.77
CA ALA A 41 -4.19 13.51 -4.54
C ALA A 41 -2.97 13.16 -3.66
N TYR A 42 -2.89 13.75 -2.47
CA TYR A 42 -1.74 13.60 -1.57
C TYR A 42 -1.60 12.18 -1.00
N VAL A 43 -2.71 11.57 -0.58
CA VAL A 43 -2.69 10.24 0.05
C VAL A 43 -2.19 9.15 -0.93
N PRO A 44 -2.69 9.06 -2.18
CA PRO A 44 -2.14 8.12 -3.16
C PRO A 44 -0.65 8.32 -3.44
N PHE A 45 -0.17 9.58 -3.50
CA PHE A 45 1.26 9.86 -3.68
C PHE A 45 2.11 9.32 -2.53
N ILE A 46 1.67 9.44 -1.28
CA ILE A 46 2.38 8.88 -0.13
C ILE A 46 2.44 7.35 -0.21
N HIS A 47 1.33 6.68 -0.53
CA HIS A 47 1.33 5.23 -0.74
C HIS A 47 2.19 4.79 -1.93
N TYR A 48 2.32 5.62 -2.96
CA TYR A 48 3.27 5.37 -4.05
C TYR A 48 4.71 5.43 -3.54
N ALA A 49 5.08 6.51 -2.82
CA ALA A 49 6.43 6.70 -2.29
C ALA A 49 6.83 5.60 -1.29
N GLU A 50 5.90 5.17 -0.43
CA GLU A 50 6.07 4.07 0.50
C GLU A 50 6.39 2.76 -0.23
N ARG A 51 5.57 2.37 -1.22
CA ARG A 51 5.80 1.14 -2.00
C ARG A 51 7.13 1.15 -2.76
N VAL A 52 7.53 2.31 -3.30
CA VAL A 52 8.84 2.46 -3.95
C VAL A 52 9.97 2.25 -2.96
N TYR A 53 9.86 2.85 -1.76
CA TYR A 53 10.88 2.72 -0.71
C TYR A 53 10.97 1.29 -0.20
N GLU A 54 9.84 0.64 0.07
CA GLU A 54 9.78 -0.76 0.50
C GLU A 54 10.41 -1.68 -0.54
N ALA A 55 10.02 -1.57 -1.81
CA ALA A 55 10.58 -2.38 -2.89
C ALA A 55 12.10 -2.20 -3.08
N ALA A 56 12.64 -1.03 -2.69
CA ALA A 56 14.06 -0.73 -2.80
C ALA A 56 14.89 -1.14 -1.57
N THR A 57 14.26 -1.29 -0.40
CA THR A 57 14.97 -1.46 0.88
C THR A 57 14.63 -2.75 1.62
N ALA A 58 13.46 -3.34 1.38
CA ALA A 58 13.07 -4.58 2.00
C ALA A 58 13.83 -5.76 1.38
N PRO A 59 14.22 -6.78 2.19
CA PRO A 59 14.68 -8.05 1.66
C PRO A 59 13.60 -8.64 0.76
N ALA A 60 14.00 -9.32 -0.33
CA ALA A 60 13.06 -10.07 -1.15
C ALA A 60 12.61 -11.32 -0.38
N GLU A 61 11.61 -11.18 0.48
CA GLU A 61 10.89 -12.32 1.06
C GLU A 61 9.80 -12.76 0.07
N GLY A 62 9.83 -14.03 -0.32
CA GLY A 62 8.95 -14.56 -1.35
C GLY A 62 7.51 -14.72 -0.85
N HIS A 63 6.63 -13.78 -1.22
CA HIS A 63 5.19 -13.93 -1.03
C HIS A 63 4.47 -14.06 -2.38
N TYR A 64 4.14 -15.29 -2.72
CA TYR A 64 3.10 -15.62 -3.69
C TYR A 64 1.79 -15.54 -2.91
N ILE A 65 0.94 -14.56 -3.21
CA ILE A 65 -0.48 -14.70 -2.89
C ILE A 65 -1.11 -15.26 -4.16
N GLU A 66 -1.28 -16.58 -4.20
CA GLU A 66 -2.31 -17.15 -5.06
C GLU A 66 -3.65 -16.63 -4.51
N ALA A 67 -4.38 -15.89 -5.33
CA ALA A 67 -5.72 -15.47 -5.01
C ALA A 67 -6.62 -16.71 -5.06
N ASP A 68 -6.76 -17.41 -3.94
CA ASP A 68 -7.86 -18.34 -3.74
C ASP A 68 -9.13 -17.52 -3.54
N ASN A 69 -9.79 -17.27 -4.67
CA ASN A 69 -11.20 -16.93 -4.70
C ASN A 69 -12.00 -18.15 -4.26
N GLU A 70 -12.28 -18.25 -2.96
CA GLU A 70 -13.49 -18.91 -2.48
C GLU A 70 -13.98 -18.35 -1.14
N SER A 71 -15.30 -18.19 -1.11
CA SER A 71 -16.14 -17.59 -0.08
C SER A 71 -15.98 -18.24 1.30
N GLY A 72 -16.15 -17.41 2.32
CA GLY A 72 -15.86 -17.73 3.70
C GLY A 72 -16.57 -18.95 4.27
N GLU A 73 -15.86 -19.61 5.17
CA GLU A 73 -16.42 -20.29 6.33
C GLU A 73 -15.46 -20.10 7.52
N MET A 74 -16.00 -19.49 8.57
CA MET A 74 -15.36 -19.38 9.88
C MET A 74 -15.33 -20.77 10.51
N GLN A 75 -14.14 -21.32 10.77
CA GLN A 75 -14.01 -22.51 11.59
C GLN A 75 -13.29 -22.21 12.89
N ILE A 76 -14.13 -21.99 13.91
CA ILE A 76 -13.80 -22.14 15.33
C ILE A 76 -13.48 -23.62 15.61
N HIS A 77 -12.25 -23.92 16.01
CA HIS A 77 -11.87 -25.19 16.65
C HIS A 77 -11.29 -24.80 18.02
N ALA A 78 -12.07 -24.88 19.11
CA ALA A 78 -12.33 -26.08 19.91
C ALA A 78 -11.08 -26.52 20.70
N GLU A 79 -10.77 -25.77 21.76
CA GLU A 79 -9.74 -26.08 22.76
C GLU A 79 -10.32 -26.80 24.00
N GLU A 80 -11.44 -27.52 23.84
CA GLU A 80 -12.16 -28.14 24.96
C GLU A 80 -12.47 -29.61 24.68
N GLU A 81 -11.46 -30.37 24.24
CA GLU A 81 -11.54 -31.83 24.22
C GLU A 81 -10.17 -32.51 24.42
N GLU A 82 -9.23 -31.87 25.15
CA GLU A 82 -8.21 -32.62 25.92
C GLU A 82 -8.88 -33.21 27.17
N MET A 83 -9.88 -34.06 26.87
CA MET A 83 -10.43 -35.08 27.74
C MET A 83 -9.29 -35.66 28.58
N ALA A 84 -9.46 -35.64 29.89
CA ALA A 84 -10.21 -36.74 30.51
C ALA A 84 -9.66 -38.13 30.08
N SER A 85 -8.34 -38.22 29.92
CA SER A 85 -7.54 -39.45 29.83
C SER A 85 -6.42 -39.42 30.87
N ALA A 86 -6.75 -39.00 32.10
CA ALA A 86 -6.00 -39.33 33.29
C ALA A 86 -6.94 -40.04 34.27
N LYS A 87 -7.09 -41.35 34.08
CA LYS A 87 -7.73 -42.26 35.03
C LYS A 87 -6.89 -43.51 35.15
#